data_AF-A0AAP7LZY4-F1
#
_entry.id   AF-A0AAP7LZY4-F1
#
_cell.length_a   1.000
_cell.length_b   1.000
_cell.length_c   1.000
_cell.angle_alpha   90.00
_cell.angle_beta   90.00
_cell.angle_gamma   90.00
#
_symmetry.space_group_name_H-M   'P 1'
#
loop_
_entity.id
_entity.type
_entity.pdbx_description
1 polymer ?
#
loop_
_entity_poly.entity_id
_entity_poly.type
_entity_poly.pdbx_seq_one_letter_code
_entity_poly.pdbx_strand_id
1 'polypeptide(L)'
;MTEKLTFPDGFLWGGATAANQCEGAYDADGRGLANVDVVPIGEDRMAIITGKKKMFDFEDGYFYPAKEAIDMYHRFKEDIALFGEMGFKTYRLSIAWSRIFPKGDEQEPNEAGLKFYEDLFKECHKYGIEPLVTITHFDCPMHLIEQYGGWRNRLMLEFYERLCRTLFTRYKGLVKYWLTFNEINMILHAPFMGAGLCFEEGENEEQVKYQAAHHELVASAIATKLAHEIDPENKVGCMLAAGQNYPNTCHPRDVWAGMEEDRKNYFFIDVQARGEYPNYAKKAWEREGITVEMTEEDLQLLKEHTVDFISFSYYSSRVASGDPKVNELTEGNIFASLKNPYLEASEWGWQIDPLGLRITLNTIWDRYQKPMFIVENGLGAVDNPDEDGYVADDYRIDYLAAHVKAMREAINEDGVVLWGYTTWGCIDLVSAGTGEMKKRYGFIYVDRDNEGKGTLKRSKKKSFDWYKEVIATNGASVK
;
A
#
# COMPACT_ATOMS: atom_id res chain seq x y z
N MET A 1 12.73 4.93 35.61
CA MET A 1 13.23 5.47 34.33
C MET A 1 12.21 6.50 33.87
N THR A 2 12.63 7.71 33.49
CA THR A 2 11.72 8.71 32.90
C THR A 2 11.30 8.21 31.52
N GLU A 3 9.99 8.15 31.28
CA GLU A 3 9.42 7.74 29.99
C GLU A 3 9.99 8.62 28.87
N LYS A 4 10.59 8.01 27.83
CA LYS A 4 11.08 8.74 26.67
C LYS A 4 9.92 8.95 25.70
N LEU A 5 9.41 10.19 25.67
CA LEU A 5 8.22 10.55 24.89
C LEU A 5 8.52 10.91 23.43
N THR A 6 9.80 11.00 23.04
CA THR A 6 10.21 11.36 21.68
C THR A 6 10.61 10.15 20.84
N PHE A 7 10.44 10.30 19.53
CA PHE A 7 10.98 9.40 18.50
C PHE A 7 12.47 9.68 18.24
N PRO A 8 13.18 8.81 17.51
CA PRO A 8 14.56 9.06 17.10
C PRO A 8 14.70 10.39 16.33
N ASP A 9 15.88 11.00 16.41
CA ASP A 9 16.19 12.17 15.59
C ASP A 9 16.20 11.78 14.11
N GLY A 10 15.60 12.61 13.26
CA GLY A 10 15.45 12.32 11.84
C GLY A 10 14.33 11.33 11.49
N PHE A 11 13.44 11.00 12.45
CA PHE A 11 12.26 10.17 12.16
C PHE A 11 11.40 10.78 11.05
N LEU A 12 11.10 9.98 10.02
CA LEU A 12 10.42 10.42 8.82
C LEU A 12 8.89 10.41 9.02
N TRP A 13 8.38 11.45 9.68
CA TRP A 13 6.94 11.71 9.76
C TRP A 13 6.36 12.15 8.43
N GLY A 14 5.15 11.70 8.09
CA GLY A 14 4.53 12.11 6.84
C GLY A 14 3.16 11.51 6.59
N GLY A 15 2.79 11.48 5.31
CA GLY A 15 1.53 10.94 4.82
C GLY A 15 1.74 10.14 3.55
N ALA A 16 0.75 9.32 3.21
CA ALA A 16 0.76 8.42 2.07
C ALA A 16 -0.50 8.56 1.22
N THR A 17 -0.35 8.50 -0.09
CA THR A 17 -1.44 8.34 -1.06
C THR A 17 -1.00 7.39 -2.18
N ALA A 18 -1.93 7.04 -3.08
CA ALA A 18 -1.63 6.34 -4.33
C ALA A 18 -2.20 7.11 -5.52
N ALA A 19 -1.48 7.08 -6.65
CA ALA A 19 -1.79 7.82 -7.87
C ALA A 19 -3.26 7.66 -8.30
N ASN A 20 -3.72 6.42 -8.45
CA ASN A 20 -5.08 6.10 -8.91
C ASN A 20 -6.20 6.59 -7.95
N GLN A 21 -5.85 6.88 -6.69
CA GLN A 21 -6.82 7.29 -5.67
C GLN A 21 -6.89 8.80 -5.48
N CYS A 22 -5.86 9.54 -5.92
CA CYS A 22 -5.79 10.99 -5.73
C CYS A 22 -5.57 11.80 -7.02
N GLU A 23 -4.81 11.32 -7.99
CA GLU A 23 -4.40 12.11 -9.16
C GLU A 23 -5.60 12.50 -10.04
N GLY A 24 -6.43 11.53 -10.42
CA GLY A 24 -7.45 11.75 -11.45
C GLY A 24 -6.80 11.95 -12.82
N ALA A 25 -7.45 12.73 -13.69
CA ALA A 25 -6.94 13.07 -15.02
C ALA A 25 -6.47 11.83 -15.79
N TYR A 26 -7.32 10.81 -15.83
CA TYR A 26 -6.96 9.45 -16.24
C TYR A 26 -6.50 9.35 -17.70
N ASP A 27 -6.93 10.26 -18.57
CA ASP A 27 -6.62 10.33 -20.01
C ASP A 27 -5.81 11.57 -20.41
N ALA A 28 -5.38 12.38 -19.43
CA ALA A 28 -4.58 13.57 -19.69
C ALA A 28 -3.14 13.23 -20.09
N ASP A 29 -2.56 14.06 -20.95
CA ASP A 29 -1.13 14.03 -21.30
C ASP A 29 -0.61 12.66 -21.76
N GLY A 30 -1.46 11.93 -22.50
CA GLY A 30 -1.12 10.64 -23.09
C GLY A 30 -1.07 9.48 -22.10
N ARG A 31 -1.59 9.65 -20.86
CA ARG A 31 -1.78 8.53 -19.93
C ARG A 31 -2.69 7.47 -20.56
N GLY A 32 -2.28 6.20 -20.44
CA GLY A 32 -3.08 5.05 -20.84
C GLY A 32 -4.08 4.62 -19.76
N LEU A 33 -4.96 3.69 -20.10
CA LEU A 33 -5.88 3.11 -19.12
C LEU A 33 -5.16 2.11 -18.22
N ALA A 34 -5.39 2.16 -16.92
CA ALA A 34 -4.95 1.16 -15.96
C ALA A 34 -6.12 0.31 -15.44
N ASN A 35 -5.84 -0.91 -14.99
CA ASN A 35 -6.82 -1.81 -14.35
C ASN A 35 -7.65 -1.14 -13.25
N VAL A 36 -7.04 -0.28 -12.44
CA VAL A 36 -7.71 0.42 -11.34
C VAL A 36 -8.69 1.50 -11.82
N ASP A 37 -8.53 2.03 -13.04
CA ASP A 37 -9.45 3.02 -13.61
C ASP A 37 -10.80 2.40 -13.95
N VAL A 38 -10.80 1.15 -14.41
CA VAL A 38 -11.99 0.39 -14.81
C VAL A 38 -12.66 -0.32 -13.64
N VAL A 39 -12.31 0.01 -12.39
CA VAL A 39 -12.98 -0.52 -11.21
C VAL A 39 -14.02 0.49 -10.70
N PRO A 40 -15.33 0.24 -10.89
CA PRO A 40 -16.36 1.16 -10.45
C PRO A 40 -16.63 1.05 -8.95
N ILE A 41 -17.39 2.01 -8.43
CA ILE A 41 -18.10 1.84 -7.15
C ILE A 41 -19.29 0.89 -7.34
N GLY A 42 -19.69 0.18 -6.28
CA GLY A 42 -20.93 -0.61 -6.25
C GLY A 42 -20.72 -2.12 -6.13
N GLU A 43 -21.81 -2.88 -6.31
CA GLU A 43 -21.88 -4.32 -6.00
C GLU A 43 -20.91 -5.17 -6.82
N ASP A 44 -20.65 -4.79 -8.07
CA ASP A 44 -19.74 -5.51 -8.96
C ASP A 44 -18.26 -5.32 -8.62
N ARG A 45 -17.92 -4.30 -7.81
CA ARG A 45 -16.53 -3.95 -7.50
C ARG A 45 -15.74 -5.17 -7.03
N MET A 46 -16.31 -5.95 -6.10
CA MET A 46 -15.61 -7.11 -5.53
C MET A 46 -15.33 -8.17 -6.60
N ALA A 47 -16.30 -8.47 -7.47
CA ALA A 47 -16.11 -9.43 -8.55
C ALA A 47 -15.05 -8.95 -9.56
N ILE A 48 -14.96 -7.65 -9.80
CA ILE A 48 -13.97 -7.06 -10.72
C ILE A 48 -12.56 -7.09 -10.12
N ILE A 49 -12.36 -6.59 -8.90
CA ILE A 49 -11.02 -6.53 -8.27
C ILE A 49 -10.44 -7.92 -8.00
N THR A 50 -11.31 -8.93 -7.86
CA THR A 50 -10.93 -10.35 -7.71
C THR A 50 -10.72 -11.06 -9.03
N GLY A 51 -10.90 -10.39 -10.18
CA GLY A 51 -10.70 -10.97 -11.50
C GLY A 51 -11.77 -11.98 -11.93
N LYS A 52 -12.89 -12.06 -11.20
CA LYS A 52 -14.03 -12.96 -11.46
C LYS A 52 -15.00 -12.39 -12.50
N LYS A 53 -15.07 -11.07 -12.60
CA LYS A 53 -15.78 -10.34 -13.65
C LYS A 53 -14.77 -9.49 -14.41
N LYS A 54 -14.62 -9.77 -15.70
CA LYS A 54 -13.76 -8.97 -16.58
C LYS A 54 -14.44 -7.65 -16.88
N MET A 55 -13.74 -6.55 -16.64
CA MET A 55 -14.11 -5.21 -17.06
C MET A 55 -12.83 -4.54 -17.55
N PHE A 56 -12.68 -4.41 -18.86
CA PHE A 56 -11.44 -3.94 -19.51
C PHE A 56 -11.55 -2.52 -20.06
N ASP A 57 -12.76 -1.97 -20.09
CA ASP A 57 -13.03 -0.59 -20.46
C ASP A 57 -14.19 -0.07 -19.57
N PHE A 58 -14.53 1.19 -19.72
CA PHE A 58 -15.69 1.77 -19.08
C PHE A 58 -16.98 1.22 -19.72
N GLU A 59 -17.92 0.86 -18.86
CA GLU A 59 -19.25 0.38 -19.24
C GLU A 59 -20.31 1.39 -18.80
N ASP A 60 -21.37 1.53 -19.61
CA ASP A 60 -22.50 2.39 -19.29
C ASP A 60 -23.21 1.95 -18.01
N GLY A 61 -23.66 2.91 -17.21
CA GLY A 61 -24.38 2.65 -15.96
C GLY A 61 -23.49 2.50 -14.72
N TYR A 62 -22.17 2.53 -14.88
CA TYR A 62 -21.21 2.54 -13.78
C TYR A 62 -20.64 3.95 -13.50
N PHE A 63 -20.22 4.17 -12.26
CA PHE A 63 -19.43 5.35 -11.87
C PHE A 63 -18.01 4.93 -11.50
N TYR A 64 -17.03 5.56 -12.14
CA TYR A 64 -15.60 5.26 -12.02
C TYR A 64 -14.89 6.37 -11.26
N PRO A 65 -14.71 6.25 -9.94
CA PRO A 65 -14.23 7.34 -9.10
C PRO A 65 -12.77 7.74 -9.42
N ALA A 66 -11.97 6.81 -9.92
CA ALA A 66 -10.56 7.03 -10.29
C ALA A 66 -10.38 8.01 -11.47
N LYS A 67 -11.40 8.21 -12.33
CA LYS A 67 -11.31 9.11 -13.50
C LYS A 67 -10.89 10.53 -13.10
N GLU A 68 -11.48 11.03 -12.03
CA GLU A 68 -11.24 12.37 -11.51
C GLU A 68 -10.60 12.37 -10.11
N ALA A 69 -10.81 11.32 -9.30
CA ALA A 69 -10.27 11.16 -7.96
C ALA A 69 -10.47 12.42 -7.07
N ILE A 70 -9.40 13.11 -6.67
CA ILE A 70 -9.49 14.43 -6.02
C ILE A 70 -8.82 15.53 -6.82
N ASP A 71 -8.51 15.25 -8.08
CA ASP A 71 -7.83 16.17 -8.99
C ASP A 71 -6.44 16.63 -8.50
N MET A 72 -5.72 15.75 -7.79
CA MET A 72 -4.36 16.07 -7.34
C MET A 72 -3.41 16.29 -8.53
N TYR A 73 -3.69 15.70 -9.70
CA TYR A 73 -2.88 15.90 -10.89
C TYR A 73 -2.74 17.40 -11.25
N HIS A 74 -3.81 18.19 -11.11
CA HIS A 74 -3.76 19.63 -11.34
C HIS A 74 -3.46 20.45 -10.06
N ARG A 75 -3.69 19.86 -8.87
CA ARG A 75 -3.66 20.56 -7.58
C ARG A 75 -2.51 20.19 -6.66
N PHE A 76 -1.58 19.34 -7.07
CA PHE A 76 -0.51 18.83 -6.21
C PHE A 76 0.31 19.93 -5.52
N LYS A 77 0.45 21.12 -6.13
CA LYS A 77 1.14 22.25 -5.49
C LYS A 77 0.41 22.81 -4.27
N GLU A 78 -0.92 22.90 -4.35
CA GLU A 78 -1.78 23.30 -3.22
C GLU A 78 -1.73 22.22 -2.13
N ASP A 79 -1.86 20.96 -2.53
CA ASP A 79 -1.88 19.83 -1.61
C ASP A 79 -0.53 19.67 -0.88
N ILE A 80 0.60 19.74 -1.59
CA ILE A 80 1.95 19.65 -1.01
C ILE A 80 2.27 20.85 -0.11
N ALA A 81 1.74 22.05 -0.41
CA ALA A 81 1.89 23.19 0.48
C ALA A 81 1.23 22.93 1.85
N LEU A 82 0.07 22.27 1.87
CA LEU A 82 -0.60 21.85 3.11
C LEU A 82 0.19 20.76 3.85
N PHE A 83 0.83 19.83 3.13
CA PHE A 83 1.74 18.84 3.74
C PHE A 83 2.96 19.52 4.38
N GLY A 84 3.53 20.50 3.70
CA GLY A 84 4.62 21.33 4.22
C GLY A 84 4.20 22.14 5.44
N GLU A 85 2.96 22.64 5.47
CA GLU A 85 2.42 23.35 6.63
C GLU A 85 2.25 22.46 7.87
N MET A 86 1.89 21.18 7.70
CA MET A 86 1.93 20.19 8.79
C MET A 86 3.36 19.83 9.20
N GLY A 87 4.37 20.17 8.39
CA GLY A 87 5.78 19.95 8.70
C GLY A 87 6.29 18.57 8.30
N PHE A 88 5.62 17.90 7.35
CA PHE A 88 6.01 16.58 6.84
C PHE A 88 7.52 16.51 6.56
N LYS A 89 8.12 15.37 6.91
CA LYS A 89 9.52 15.03 6.57
C LYS A 89 9.59 14.14 5.35
N THR A 90 8.53 13.39 5.09
CA THR A 90 8.40 12.53 3.92
C THR A 90 6.97 12.55 3.38
N TYR A 91 6.82 12.27 2.10
CA TYR A 91 5.52 12.03 1.48
C TYR A 91 5.62 10.78 0.62
N ARG A 92 4.79 9.78 0.96
CA ARG A 92 4.66 8.58 0.16
C ARG A 92 3.63 8.78 -0.94
N LEU A 93 4.04 8.50 -2.16
CA LEU A 93 3.14 8.44 -3.32
C LEU A 93 3.50 7.25 -4.19
N SER A 94 2.66 6.96 -5.18
CA SER A 94 3.00 6.04 -6.26
C SER A 94 3.12 6.77 -7.58
N ILE A 95 3.88 6.18 -8.50
CA ILE A 95 3.85 6.55 -9.91
C ILE A 95 2.79 5.70 -10.60
N ALA A 96 1.97 6.30 -11.46
CA ALA A 96 1.09 5.56 -12.36
C ALA A 96 1.93 5.02 -13.51
N TRP A 97 2.05 3.69 -13.61
CA TRP A 97 2.79 3.05 -14.71
C TRP A 97 2.21 3.50 -16.06
N SER A 98 0.88 3.52 -16.14
CA SER A 98 0.11 4.04 -17.27
C SER A 98 0.42 5.49 -17.68
N ARG A 99 1.04 6.32 -16.83
CA ARG A 99 1.52 7.67 -17.24
C ARG A 99 2.88 7.62 -17.92
N ILE A 100 3.71 6.64 -17.57
CA ILE A 100 5.11 6.52 -18.06
C ILE A 100 5.17 5.65 -19.30
N PHE A 101 4.51 4.51 -19.28
CA PHE A 101 4.34 3.61 -20.42
C PHE A 101 2.85 3.34 -20.58
N PRO A 102 2.13 4.13 -21.40
CA PRO A 102 0.68 4.07 -21.53
C PRO A 102 0.11 2.69 -21.85
N LYS A 103 0.80 1.93 -22.70
CA LYS A 103 0.48 0.53 -23.01
C LYS A 103 1.36 -0.45 -22.23
N GLY A 104 2.51 0.00 -21.75
CA GLY A 104 3.43 -0.78 -20.93
C GLY A 104 4.53 -1.49 -21.73
N ASP A 105 4.32 -1.69 -23.03
CA ASP A 105 5.24 -2.38 -23.94
C ASP A 105 5.99 -1.43 -24.90
N GLU A 106 5.74 -0.12 -24.81
CA GLU A 106 6.48 0.87 -25.58
C GLU A 106 7.97 0.86 -25.19
N GLN A 107 8.81 1.23 -26.16
CA GLN A 107 10.26 1.32 -25.94
C GLN A 107 10.68 2.66 -25.35
N GLU A 108 9.98 3.74 -25.72
CA GLU A 108 10.24 5.09 -25.23
C GLU A 108 9.14 5.49 -24.23
N PRO A 109 9.50 6.11 -23.10
CA PRO A 109 8.54 6.56 -22.12
C PRO A 109 7.80 7.82 -22.59
N ASN A 110 6.62 8.04 -22.03
CA ASN A 110 5.87 9.29 -22.18
C ASN A 110 6.53 10.41 -21.35
N GLU A 111 7.15 11.38 -22.03
CA GLU A 111 7.85 12.50 -21.38
C GLU A 111 6.91 13.37 -20.53
N ALA A 112 5.64 13.52 -20.90
CA ALA A 112 4.71 14.34 -20.11
C ALA A 112 4.45 13.71 -18.73
N GLY A 113 4.32 12.38 -18.68
CA GLY A 113 4.23 11.63 -17.42
C GLY A 113 5.50 11.76 -16.59
N LEU A 114 6.69 11.63 -17.20
CA LEU A 114 7.96 11.80 -16.49
C LEU A 114 8.11 13.22 -15.91
N LYS A 115 7.74 14.23 -16.69
CA LYS A 115 7.79 15.63 -16.28
C LYS A 115 6.84 15.92 -15.12
N PHE A 116 5.63 15.36 -15.14
CA PHE A 116 4.66 15.55 -14.06
C PHE A 116 5.23 15.12 -12.71
N TYR A 117 5.77 13.90 -12.60
CA TYR A 117 6.36 13.42 -11.36
C TYR A 117 7.64 14.16 -10.98
N GLU A 118 8.47 14.56 -11.97
CA GLU A 118 9.63 15.41 -11.68
C GLU A 118 9.23 16.73 -11.02
N ASP A 119 8.19 17.39 -11.55
CA ASP A 119 7.65 18.63 -10.99
C ASP A 119 7.03 18.41 -9.60
N LEU A 120 6.35 17.28 -9.39
CA LEU A 120 5.79 16.88 -8.09
C LEU A 120 6.90 16.68 -7.05
N PHE A 121 7.94 15.91 -7.36
CA PHE A 121 9.06 15.68 -6.45
C PHE A 121 9.81 16.97 -6.13
N LYS A 122 10.03 17.83 -7.14
CA LYS A 122 10.62 19.17 -6.92
C LYS A 122 9.76 20.03 -5.98
N GLU A 123 8.44 19.95 -6.08
CA GLU A 123 7.55 20.66 -5.16
C GLU A 123 7.63 20.08 -3.74
N CYS A 124 7.75 18.76 -3.55
CA CYS A 124 8.05 18.16 -2.23
C CYS A 124 9.33 18.74 -1.62
N HIS A 125 10.42 18.73 -2.40
CA HIS A 125 11.73 19.23 -1.95
C HIS A 125 11.73 20.71 -1.57
N LYS A 126 10.91 21.54 -2.23
CA LYS A 126 10.73 22.95 -1.86
C LYS A 126 10.26 23.14 -0.42
N TYR A 127 9.54 22.18 0.15
CA TYR A 127 9.10 22.19 1.55
C TYR A 127 9.95 21.29 2.46
N GLY A 128 11.07 20.74 1.96
CA GLY A 128 11.93 19.82 2.73
C GLY A 128 11.30 18.45 2.97
N ILE A 129 10.42 18.01 2.07
CA ILE A 129 9.73 16.73 2.13
C ILE A 129 10.45 15.73 1.23
N GLU A 130 10.95 14.64 1.80
CA GLU A 130 11.58 13.55 1.05
C GLU A 130 10.54 12.63 0.40
N PRO A 131 10.54 12.44 -0.93
CA PRO A 131 9.64 11.49 -1.58
C PRO A 131 9.96 10.04 -1.21
N LEU A 132 8.93 9.27 -0.85
CA LEU A 132 8.94 7.80 -0.77
C LEU A 132 8.07 7.25 -1.90
N VAL A 133 8.67 6.67 -2.93
CA VAL A 133 7.95 6.36 -4.17
C VAL A 133 7.67 4.87 -4.30
N THR A 134 6.39 4.51 -4.41
CA THR A 134 5.97 3.15 -4.79
C THR A 134 5.90 3.05 -6.31
N ILE A 135 6.66 2.14 -6.91
CA ILE A 135 6.76 1.99 -8.37
C ILE A 135 5.43 1.44 -8.93
N THR A 136 4.91 0.38 -8.34
CA THR A 136 3.60 -0.17 -8.72
C THR A 136 2.69 -0.25 -7.50
N HIS A 137 1.67 0.59 -7.50
CA HIS A 137 0.61 0.57 -6.50
C HIS A 137 -0.71 0.24 -7.20
N PHE A 138 -0.92 -1.06 -7.45
CA PHE A 138 -2.05 -1.63 -8.18
C PHE A 138 -2.21 -1.21 -9.65
N ASP A 139 -1.56 -0.12 -10.09
CA ASP A 139 -1.62 0.42 -11.45
C ASP A 139 -0.84 -0.46 -12.45
N CYS A 140 -1.58 -1.29 -13.20
CA CYS A 140 -1.08 -2.07 -14.32
C CYS A 140 -1.76 -1.58 -15.61
N PRO A 141 -1.01 -1.20 -16.67
CA PRO A 141 -1.60 -0.77 -17.94
C PRO A 141 -2.54 -1.85 -18.51
N MET A 142 -3.76 -1.44 -18.90
CA MET A 142 -4.79 -2.36 -19.41
C MET A 142 -4.33 -3.13 -20.64
N HIS A 143 -3.54 -2.51 -21.52
CA HIS A 143 -2.96 -3.19 -22.67
C HIS A 143 -2.10 -4.39 -22.28
N LEU A 144 -1.33 -4.31 -21.18
CA LEU A 144 -0.55 -5.46 -20.70
C LEU A 144 -1.44 -6.61 -20.23
N ILE A 145 -2.60 -6.29 -19.66
CA ILE A 145 -3.59 -7.27 -19.22
C ILE A 145 -4.26 -7.93 -20.41
N GLU A 146 -4.72 -7.15 -21.38
CA GLU A 146 -5.43 -7.64 -22.55
C GLU A 146 -4.54 -8.47 -23.48
N GLN A 147 -3.31 -8.01 -23.74
CA GLN A 147 -2.43 -8.65 -24.71
C GLN A 147 -1.60 -9.79 -24.12
N TYR A 148 -1.21 -9.69 -22.85
CA TYR A 148 -0.29 -10.64 -22.22
C TYR A 148 -0.91 -11.41 -21.05
N GLY A 149 -2.08 -11.01 -20.54
CA GLY A 149 -2.71 -11.64 -19.37
C GLY A 149 -2.19 -11.10 -18.03
N GLY A 150 -1.50 -9.95 -18.03
CA GLY A 150 -0.92 -9.33 -16.85
C GLY A 150 0.25 -10.15 -16.29
N TRP A 151 0.42 -10.13 -14.97
CA TRP A 151 1.59 -10.73 -14.29
C TRP A 151 1.71 -12.24 -14.40
N ARG A 152 0.72 -12.97 -14.93
CA ARG A 152 0.91 -14.39 -15.28
C ARG A 152 1.95 -14.60 -16.37
N ASN A 153 2.25 -13.57 -17.16
CA ASN A 153 3.16 -13.65 -18.28
C ASN A 153 4.56 -13.17 -17.91
N ARG A 154 5.57 -13.98 -18.21
CA ARG A 154 6.98 -13.68 -17.90
C ARG A 154 7.50 -12.42 -18.59
N LEU A 155 6.94 -12.01 -19.73
CA LEU A 155 7.32 -10.77 -20.41
C LEU A 155 7.09 -9.51 -19.56
N MET A 156 6.23 -9.58 -18.54
CA MET A 156 6.04 -8.51 -17.57
C MET A 156 7.34 -8.12 -16.85
N LEU A 157 8.28 -9.08 -16.68
CA LEU A 157 9.60 -8.79 -16.11
C LEU A 157 10.37 -7.78 -16.96
N GLU A 158 10.32 -7.90 -18.29
CA GLU A 158 11.01 -6.99 -19.22
C GLU A 158 10.36 -5.60 -19.20
N PHE A 159 9.02 -5.54 -19.22
CA PHE A 159 8.29 -4.29 -19.18
C PHE A 159 8.52 -3.52 -17.88
N TYR A 160 8.51 -4.25 -16.75
CA TYR A 160 8.80 -3.67 -15.45
C TYR A 160 10.28 -3.25 -15.32
N GLU A 161 11.22 -4.03 -15.84
CA GLU A 161 12.64 -3.63 -15.90
C GLU A 161 12.80 -2.29 -16.61
N ARG A 162 12.14 -2.12 -17.76
CA ARG A 162 12.18 -0.87 -18.54
C ARG A 162 11.58 0.30 -17.76
N LEU A 163 10.45 0.09 -17.08
CA LEU A 163 9.87 1.07 -16.17
C LEU A 163 10.90 1.46 -15.11
N CYS A 164 11.39 0.52 -14.31
CA CYS A 164 12.36 0.76 -13.23
C CYS A 164 13.60 1.52 -13.71
N ARG A 165 14.21 1.06 -14.81
CA ARG A 165 15.40 1.72 -15.38
C ARG A 165 15.12 3.17 -15.75
N THR A 166 13.94 3.44 -16.34
CA THR A 166 13.51 4.79 -16.71
C THR A 166 13.36 5.67 -15.46
N LEU A 167 12.65 5.19 -14.43
CA LEU A 167 12.38 5.94 -13.21
C LEU A 167 13.67 6.23 -12.43
N PHE A 168 14.49 5.21 -12.18
CA PHE A 168 15.75 5.38 -11.43
C PHE A 168 16.73 6.30 -12.17
N THR A 169 16.77 6.24 -13.51
CA THR A 169 17.61 7.14 -14.29
C THR A 169 17.09 8.57 -14.26
N ARG A 170 15.78 8.78 -14.49
CA ARG A 170 15.18 10.11 -14.58
C ARG A 170 15.20 10.85 -13.23
N TYR A 171 14.92 10.14 -12.14
CA TYR A 171 14.77 10.74 -10.81
C TYR A 171 15.98 10.50 -9.91
N LYS A 172 17.12 10.13 -10.48
CA LYS A 172 18.39 10.00 -9.75
C LYS A 172 18.69 11.27 -8.95
N GLY A 173 18.99 11.11 -7.67
CA GLY A 173 19.23 12.21 -6.73
C GLY A 173 18.00 13.04 -6.34
N LEU A 174 16.83 12.81 -6.94
CA LEU A 174 15.57 13.45 -6.61
C LEU A 174 14.68 12.57 -5.72
N VAL A 175 14.84 11.24 -5.81
CA VAL A 175 14.12 10.28 -4.99
C VAL A 175 15.13 9.28 -4.43
N LYS A 176 15.12 9.11 -3.10
CA LYS A 176 16.01 8.19 -2.39
C LYS A 176 15.33 6.91 -1.94
N TYR A 177 14.06 6.98 -1.53
CA TYR A 177 13.34 5.85 -0.97
C TYR A 177 12.30 5.33 -1.97
N TRP A 178 12.38 4.03 -2.23
CA TRP A 178 11.56 3.34 -3.23
C TRP A 178 10.90 2.11 -2.64
N LEU A 179 9.67 1.83 -3.07
CA LEU A 179 8.99 0.56 -2.85
C LEU A 179 8.66 -0.07 -4.20
N THR A 180 8.83 -1.38 -4.33
CA THR A 180 8.62 -2.08 -5.61
C THR A 180 7.14 -2.28 -5.91
N PHE A 181 6.50 -3.14 -5.13
CA PHE A 181 5.07 -3.47 -5.24
C PHE A 181 4.36 -3.13 -3.93
N ASN A 182 3.27 -2.38 -4.02
CA ASN A 182 2.38 -2.17 -2.88
C ASN A 182 1.69 -3.47 -2.49
N GLU A 183 1.68 -3.78 -1.18
CA GLU A 183 0.93 -4.89 -0.59
C GLU A 183 0.95 -6.15 -1.47
N ILE A 184 2.14 -6.65 -1.81
CA ILE A 184 2.30 -7.74 -2.80
C ILE A 184 1.43 -8.97 -2.49
N ASN A 185 1.13 -9.22 -1.21
CA ASN A 185 0.25 -10.30 -0.77
C ASN A 185 -1.23 -10.12 -1.20
N MET A 186 -1.64 -8.92 -1.64
CA MET A 186 -2.97 -8.66 -2.19
C MET A 186 -3.27 -9.44 -3.45
N ILE A 187 -2.25 -9.92 -4.18
CA ILE A 187 -2.46 -10.81 -5.33
C ILE A 187 -3.29 -12.06 -4.97
N LEU A 188 -3.21 -12.54 -3.74
CA LEU A 188 -3.96 -13.72 -3.31
C LEU A 188 -5.44 -13.42 -3.07
N HIS A 189 -5.78 -12.15 -2.79
CA HIS A 189 -7.10 -11.70 -2.36
C HIS A 189 -7.84 -10.88 -3.42
N ALA A 190 -7.15 -9.96 -4.12
CA ALA A 190 -7.67 -9.11 -5.18
C ALA A 190 -6.75 -9.17 -6.42
N PRO A 191 -6.62 -10.34 -7.08
CA PRO A 191 -5.64 -10.59 -8.15
C PRO A 191 -5.75 -9.67 -9.38
N PHE A 192 -6.93 -9.12 -9.71
CA PHE A 192 -7.03 -8.13 -10.79
C PHE A 192 -6.44 -6.79 -10.38
N MET A 193 -6.70 -6.36 -9.15
CA MET A 193 -6.13 -5.13 -8.59
C MET A 193 -4.61 -5.26 -8.34
N GLY A 194 -4.19 -6.35 -7.73
CA GLY A 194 -2.78 -6.58 -7.38
C GLY A 194 -1.90 -6.82 -8.59
N ALA A 195 -2.38 -7.62 -9.55
CA ALA A 195 -1.54 -8.24 -10.57
C ALA A 195 -2.16 -8.26 -11.99
N GLY A 196 -3.29 -7.60 -12.20
CA GLY A 196 -3.97 -7.56 -13.50
C GLY A 196 -4.46 -8.93 -13.98
N LEU A 197 -4.81 -9.83 -13.07
CA LEU A 197 -5.26 -11.18 -13.41
C LEU A 197 -6.79 -11.27 -13.45
N CYS A 198 -7.32 -11.81 -14.55
CA CYS A 198 -8.69 -12.30 -14.64
C CYS A 198 -8.72 -13.79 -14.92
N PHE A 199 -9.72 -14.50 -14.46
CA PHE A 199 -9.77 -15.95 -14.58
C PHE A 199 -10.79 -16.41 -15.61
N GLU A 200 -10.47 -17.50 -16.30
CA GLU A 200 -11.44 -18.23 -17.12
C GLU A 200 -12.16 -19.31 -16.31
N GLU A 201 -13.32 -19.74 -16.78
CA GLU A 201 -14.04 -20.85 -16.17
C GLU A 201 -13.20 -22.14 -16.19
N GLY A 202 -13.00 -22.74 -15.02
CA GLY A 202 -12.21 -23.96 -14.84
C GLY A 202 -10.70 -23.75 -14.72
N GLU A 203 -10.20 -22.51 -14.74
CA GLU A 203 -8.79 -22.22 -14.51
C GLU A 203 -8.39 -22.49 -13.05
N ASN A 204 -7.18 -23.03 -12.83
CA ASN A 204 -6.63 -23.16 -11.49
C ASN A 204 -6.08 -21.79 -11.03
N GLU A 205 -6.92 -21.04 -10.33
CA GLU A 205 -6.60 -19.67 -9.92
C GLU A 205 -5.38 -19.58 -9.01
N GLU A 206 -5.23 -20.51 -8.07
CA GLU A 206 -4.08 -20.52 -7.15
C GLU A 206 -2.78 -20.76 -7.92
N GLN A 207 -2.77 -21.68 -8.88
CA GLN A 207 -1.63 -21.91 -9.77
C GLN A 207 -1.23 -20.62 -10.53
N VAL A 208 -2.22 -19.88 -11.05
CA VAL A 208 -1.98 -18.61 -11.76
C VAL A 208 -1.48 -17.53 -10.82
N LYS A 209 -2.10 -17.37 -9.65
CA LYS A 209 -1.70 -16.39 -8.63
C LYS A 209 -0.27 -16.61 -8.18
N TYR A 210 0.14 -17.84 -7.89
CA TYR A 210 1.51 -18.12 -7.43
C TYR A 210 2.55 -17.98 -8.56
N GLN A 211 2.20 -18.27 -9.81
CA GLN A 211 3.08 -17.97 -10.95
C GLN A 211 3.28 -16.46 -11.11
N ALA A 212 2.21 -15.68 -11.03
CA ALA A 212 2.28 -14.23 -11.10
C ALA A 212 3.04 -13.61 -9.92
N ALA A 213 2.81 -14.13 -8.70
CA ALA A 213 3.56 -13.74 -7.51
C ALA A 213 5.07 -14.00 -7.66
N HIS A 214 5.46 -15.11 -8.31
CA HIS A 214 6.86 -15.35 -8.61
C HIS A 214 7.45 -14.28 -9.55
N HIS A 215 6.72 -13.90 -10.60
CA HIS A 215 7.17 -12.83 -11.49
C HIS A 215 7.28 -11.48 -10.76
N GLU A 216 6.34 -11.10 -9.90
CA GLU A 216 6.44 -9.86 -9.10
C GLU A 216 7.64 -9.90 -8.13
N LEU A 217 7.92 -11.05 -7.51
CA LEU A 217 9.08 -11.23 -6.63
C LEU A 217 10.40 -11.06 -7.40
N VAL A 218 10.52 -11.67 -8.58
CA VAL A 218 11.69 -11.51 -9.46
C VAL A 218 11.82 -10.07 -9.93
N ALA A 219 10.72 -9.44 -10.36
CA ALA A 219 10.67 -8.03 -10.74
C ALA A 219 11.11 -7.10 -9.59
N SER A 220 10.74 -7.41 -8.34
CA SER A 220 11.20 -6.67 -7.17
C SER A 220 12.72 -6.76 -6.98
N ALA A 221 13.33 -7.92 -7.27
CA ALA A 221 14.78 -8.08 -7.23
C ALA A 221 15.47 -7.36 -8.40
N ILE A 222 14.87 -7.34 -9.60
CA ILE A 222 15.31 -6.52 -10.74
C ILE A 222 15.34 -5.04 -10.34
N ALA A 223 14.26 -4.52 -9.74
CA ALA A 223 14.21 -3.13 -9.29
C ALA A 223 15.28 -2.81 -8.26
N THR A 224 15.51 -3.70 -7.28
CA THR A 224 16.54 -3.52 -6.25
C THR A 224 17.94 -3.46 -6.87
N LYS A 225 18.25 -4.39 -7.78
CA LYS A 225 19.50 -4.39 -8.56
C LYS A 225 19.70 -3.07 -9.29
N LEU A 226 18.72 -2.65 -10.09
CA LEU A 226 18.81 -1.44 -10.91
C LEU A 226 18.94 -0.17 -10.07
N ALA A 227 18.20 -0.09 -8.96
CA ALA A 227 18.25 1.06 -8.07
C ALA A 227 19.68 1.29 -7.57
N HIS A 228 20.36 0.23 -7.10
CA HIS A 228 21.72 0.32 -6.57
C HIS A 228 22.78 0.49 -7.67
N GLU A 229 22.60 -0.11 -8.85
CA GLU A 229 23.50 0.09 -10.00
C GLU A 229 23.46 1.54 -10.51
N ILE A 230 22.28 2.16 -10.53
CA ILE A 230 22.09 3.52 -11.03
C ILE A 230 22.48 4.56 -9.96
N ASP A 231 22.10 4.35 -8.70
CA ASP A 231 22.46 5.21 -7.59
C ASP A 231 22.59 4.41 -6.27
N PRO A 232 23.81 4.24 -5.72
CA PRO A 232 24.02 3.46 -4.48
C PRO A 232 23.37 4.09 -3.24
N GLU A 233 22.94 5.36 -3.31
CA GLU A 233 22.22 6.03 -2.21
C GLU A 233 20.75 5.60 -2.12
N ASN A 234 20.20 4.99 -3.17
CA ASN A 234 18.85 4.47 -3.14
C ASN A 234 18.65 3.47 -1.99
N LYS A 235 17.43 3.50 -1.45
CA LYS A 235 16.92 2.52 -0.49
C LYS A 235 15.65 1.92 -1.07
N VAL A 236 15.66 0.62 -1.33
CA VAL A 236 14.53 -0.12 -1.90
C VAL A 236 13.90 -0.99 -0.82
N GLY A 237 12.60 -0.83 -0.60
CA GLY A 237 11.84 -1.60 0.37
C GLY A 237 10.81 -2.52 -0.28
N CYS A 238 10.46 -3.59 0.43
CA CYS A 238 9.23 -4.34 0.16
C CYS A 238 8.04 -3.63 0.80
N MET A 239 6.81 -4.02 0.45
CA MET A 239 5.59 -3.51 1.09
C MET A 239 4.62 -4.66 1.39
N LEU A 240 4.29 -4.84 2.67
CA LEU A 240 3.39 -5.89 3.18
C LEU A 240 2.06 -5.29 3.68
N ALA A 241 0.93 -5.92 3.35
CA ALA A 241 -0.30 -5.71 4.11
C ALA A 241 -0.27 -6.48 5.44
N ALA A 242 0.18 -5.83 6.51
CA ALA A 242 0.46 -6.51 7.78
C ALA A 242 -0.76 -6.57 8.72
N GLY A 243 -0.55 -7.18 9.89
CA GLY A 243 -1.59 -7.50 10.86
C GLY A 243 -1.46 -8.95 11.30
N GLN A 244 -0.93 -9.16 12.50
CA GLN A 244 -0.71 -10.49 13.08
C GLN A 244 -2.02 -11.26 13.28
N ASN A 245 -1.99 -12.56 13.01
CA ASN A 245 -3.12 -13.46 13.26
C ASN A 245 -3.02 -14.06 14.67
N TYR A 246 -3.82 -13.54 15.59
CA TYR A 246 -3.94 -14.11 16.92
C TYR A 246 -4.70 -15.43 16.90
N PRO A 247 -4.32 -16.40 17.74
CA PRO A 247 -5.13 -17.59 17.92
C PRO A 247 -6.40 -17.25 18.71
N ASN A 248 -7.55 -17.73 18.24
CA ASN A 248 -8.84 -17.51 18.90
C ASN A 248 -8.86 -18.02 20.36
N THR A 249 -8.14 -19.10 20.64
CA THR A 249 -7.92 -19.64 21.99
C THR A 249 -6.48 -20.12 22.15
N CYS A 250 -6.06 -20.45 23.38
CA CYS A 250 -4.75 -21.10 23.60
C CYS A 250 -4.70 -22.57 23.16
N HIS A 251 -5.76 -23.10 22.53
CA HIS A 251 -5.77 -24.46 22.01
C HIS A 251 -4.72 -24.60 20.88
N PRO A 252 -3.88 -25.65 20.88
CA PRO A 252 -2.78 -25.78 19.91
C PRO A 252 -3.21 -25.68 18.44
N ARG A 253 -4.41 -26.15 18.10
CA ARG A 253 -5.00 -26.01 16.75
C ARG A 253 -5.20 -24.55 16.31
N ASP A 254 -5.56 -23.66 17.23
CA ASP A 254 -5.76 -22.23 16.93
C ASP A 254 -4.41 -21.53 16.83
N VAL A 255 -3.45 -21.88 17.69
CA VAL A 255 -2.05 -21.42 17.60
C VAL A 255 -1.44 -21.80 16.24
N TRP A 256 -1.67 -23.04 15.81
CA TRP A 256 -1.22 -23.51 14.51
C TRP A 256 -1.91 -22.76 13.35
N ALA A 257 -3.23 -22.58 13.41
CA ALA A 257 -3.98 -21.84 12.39
C ALA A 257 -3.47 -20.40 12.24
N GLY A 258 -3.24 -19.69 13.35
CA GLY A 258 -2.65 -18.34 13.30
C GLY A 258 -1.27 -18.31 12.64
N MET A 259 -0.41 -19.28 12.99
CA MET A 259 0.91 -19.41 12.36
C MET A 259 0.85 -19.70 10.85
N GLU A 260 -0.13 -20.51 10.41
CA GLU A 260 -0.31 -20.80 8.98
C GLU A 260 -0.79 -19.57 8.20
N GLU A 261 -1.74 -18.80 8.73
CA GLU A 261 -2.19 -17.55 8.11
C GLU A 261 -1.08 -16.50 8.04
N ASP A 262 -0.27 -16.37 9.09
CA ASP A 262 0.90 -15.48 9.07
C ASP A 262 1.92 -15.92 8.02
N ARG A 263 2.17 -17.22 7.86
CA ARG A 263 3.10 -17.77 6.86
C ARG A 263 2.67 -17.45 5.43
N LYS A 264 1.37 -17.46 5.12
CA LYS A 264 0.85 -17.08 3.79
C LYS A 264 1.18 -15.62 3.44
N ASN A 265 1.27 -14.75 4.44
CA ASN A 265 1.63 -13.34 4.23
C ASN A 265 3.15 -13.13 4.24
N TYR A 266 3.85 -13.78 5.17
CA TYR A 266 5.28 -13.60 5.33
C TYR A 266 6.14 -14.24 4.23
N PHE A 267 5.64 -15.20 3.44
CA PHE A 267 6.49 -15.82 2.43
C PHE A 267 6.98 -14.80 1.38
N PHE A 268 6.15 -13.83 1.01
CA PHE A 268 6.54 -12.77 0.09
C PHE A 268 7.74 -11.98 0.64
N ILE A 269 7.65 -11.62 1.92
CA ILE A 269 8.68 -10.84 2.61
C ILE A 269 9.91 -11.69 2.94
N ASP A 270 9.75 -12.98 3.22
CA ASP A 270 10.87 -13.92 3.31
C ASP A 270 11.67 -13.93 2.00
N VAL A 271 11.01 -14.00 0.85
CA VAL A 271 11.68 -13.95 -0.45
C VAL A 271 12.34 -12.58 -0.68
N GLN A 272 11.62 -11.47 -0.47
CA GLN A 272 12.18 -10.14 -0.74
C GLN A 272 13.30 -9.73 0.22
N ALA A 273 13.25 -10.15 1.50
CA ALA A 273 14.20 -9.73 2.52
C ALA A 273 15.33 -10.75 2.77
N ARG A 274 15.09 -12.05 2.55
CA ARG A 274 16.08 -13.13 2.74
C ARG A 274 16.57 -13.76 1.43
N GLY A 275 15.88 -13.50 0.32
CA GLY A 275 16.30 -13.90 -1.02
C GLY A 275 16.00 -15.35 -1.39
N GLU A 276 15.21 -16.07 -0.58
CA GLU A 276 14.95 -17.50 -0.79
C GLU A 276 13.51 -17.88 -0.46
N TYR A 277 12.93 -18.76 -1.27
CA TYR A 277 11.60 -19.32 -0.99
C TYR A 277 11.64 -20.22 0.25
N PRO A 278 10.81 -19.94 1.28
CA PRO A 278 10.84 -20.70 2.51
C PRO A 278 10.26 -22.11 2.32
N ASN A 279 10.79 -23.08 3.08
CA ASN A 279 10.40 -24.49 2.96
C ASN A 279 8.89 -24.72 3.18
N TYR A 280 8.25 -23.95 4.06
CA TYR A 280 6.82 -24.11 4.33
C TYR A 280 5.95 -23.75 3.11
N ALA A 281 6.38 -22.78 2.28
CA ALA A 281 5.67 -22.39 1.06
C ALA A 281 5.83 -23.47 -0.02
N LYS A 282 7.07 -23.95 -0.23
CA LYS A 282 7.34 -25.08 -1.15
C LYS A 282 6.52 -26.31 -0.78
N LYS A 283 6.46 -26.66 0.51
CA LYS A 283 5.63 -27.77 0.99
C LYS A 283 4.12 -27.51 0.89
N ALA A 284 3.66 -26.27 0.97
CA ALA A 284 2.26 -25.94 0.72
C ALA A 284 1.90 -26.18 -0.74
N TRP A 285 2.72 -25.68 -1.68
CA TRP A 285 2.53 -25.90 -3.11
C TRP A 285 2.56 -27.39 -3.49
N GLU A 286 3.49 -28.17 -2.93
CA GLU A 286 3.50 -29.63 -3.12
C GLU A 286 2.18 -30.31 -2.69
N ARG A 287 1.59 -29.88 -1.56
CA ARG A 287 0.32 -30.43 -1.05
C ARG A 287 -0.88 -30.00 -1.90
N GLU A 288 -0.84 -28.78 -2.41
CA GLU A 288 -1.92 -28.17 -3.19
C GLU A 288 -1.81 -28.48 -4.69
N GLY A 289 -0.74 -29.16 -5.12
CA GLY A 289 -0.51 -29.49 -6.53
C GLY A 289 -0.13 -28.29 -7.38
N ILE A 290 0.46 -27.25 -6.77
CA ILE A 290 0.90 -26.02 -7.43
C ILE A 290 2.35 -26.19 -7.89
N THR A 291 2.62 -25.89 -9.15
CA THR A 291 3.97 -25.91 -9.74
C THR A 291 4.33 -24.52 -10.24
N VAL A 292 5.20 -23.81 -9.53
CA VAL A 292 5.67 -22.49 -9.96
C VAL A 292 6.91 -22.67 -10.84
N GLU A 293 6.82 -22.22 -12.08
CA GLU A 293 7.95 -22.21 -13.02
C GLU A 293 8.94 -21.13 -12.60
N MET A 294 10.17 -21.56 -12.29
CA MET A 294 11.29 -20.72 -11.87
C MET A 294 12.53 -21.10 -12.66
N THR A 295 13.33 -20.12 -13.06
CA THR A 295 14.67 -20.34 -13.64
C THR A 295 15.75 -20.27 -12.57
N GLU A 296 16.95 -20.79 -12.85
CA GLU A 296 18.08 -20.65 -11.92
C GLU A 296 18.49 -19.18 -11.78
N GLU A 297 18.39 -18.42 -12.87
CA GLU A 297 18.63 -16.99 -12.91
C GLU A 297 17.66 -16.22 -12.00
N ASP A 298 16.39 -16.63 -11.93
CA ASP A 298 15.41 -16.03 -11.02
C ASP A 298 15.83 -16.23 -9.57
N LEU A 299 16.19 -17.47 -9.20
CA LEU A 299 16.61 -17.81 -7.84
C LEU A 299 17.88 -17.08 -7.43
N GLN A 300 18.86 -16.98 -8.33
CA GLN A 300 20.09 -16.24 -8.08
C GLN A 300 19.81 -14.74 -7.89
N LEU A 301 18.96 -14.15 -8.73
CA LEU A 301 18.61 -12.73 -8.65
C LEU A 301 17.93 -12.40 -7.32
N LEU A 302 16.94 -13.22 -6.90
CA LEU A 302 16.26 -13.05 -5.61
C LEU A 302 17.25 -13.07 -4.44
N LYS A 303 18.24 -13.97 -4.50
CA LYS A 303 19.26 -14.13 -3.46
C LYS A 303 20.23 -12.96 -3.38
N GLU A 304 20.66 -12.44 -4.53
CA GLU A 304 21.66 -11.37 -4.60
C GLU A 304 21.08 -9.99 -4.31
N HIS A 305 19.79 -9.76 -4.59
CA HIS A 305 19.17 -8.45 -4.57
C HIS A 305 17.95 -8.36 -3.65
N THR A 306 18.18 -8.63 -2.37
CA THR A 306 17.16 -8.43 -1.32
C THR A 306 16.94 -6.95 -1.01
N VAL A 307 15.73 -6.59 -0.58
CA VAL A 307 15.36 -5.21 -0.22
C VAL A 307 16.16 -4.69 0.98
N ASP A 308 16.41 -3.38 1.04
CA ASP A 308 17.17 -2.70 2.10
C ASP A 308 16.38 -2.57 3.42
N PHE A 309 15.07 -2.42 3.33
CA PHE A 309 14.18 -2.21 4.48
C PHE A 309 12.81 -2.88 4.25
N ILE A 310 12.05 -3.06 5.32
CA ILE A 310 10.71 -3.64 5.27
C ILE A 310 9.69 -2.56 5.54
N SER A 311 8.84 -2.28 4.56
CA SER A 311 7.69 -1.43 4.78
C SER A 311 6.41 -2.24 4.89
N PHE A 312 5.44 -1.70 5.61
CA PHE A 312 4.15 -2.34 5.76
C PHE A 312 3.02 -1.35 6.04
N SER A 313 1.81 -1.74 5.66
CA SER A 313 0.57 -1.16 6.17
C SER A 313 0.15 -1.86 7.45
N TYR A 314 -0.45 -1.10 8.37
CA TYR A 314 -1.13 -1.65 9.53
C TYR A 314 -2.41 -0.87 9.79
N TYR A 315 -3.51 -1.59 9.98
CA TYR A 315 -4.78 -0.98 10.35
C TYR A 315 -5.52 -1.77 11.42
N SER A 316 -5.39 -3.10 11.41
CA SER A 316 -5.99 -4.01 12.39
C SER A 316 -5.15 -5.27 12.54
N SER A 317 -5.31 -5.96 13.67
CA SER A 317 -4.94 -7.37 13.83
C SER A 317 -6.02 -8.29 13.24
N ARG A 318 -5.76 -9.60 13.28
CA ARG A 318 -6.66 -10.66 12.78
C ARG A 318 -6.77 -11.78 13.80
N VAL A 319 -7.78 -12.63 13.66
CA VAL A 319 -7.95 -13.83 14.50
C VAL A 319 -8.18 -15.06 13.63
N ALA A 320 -7.50 -16.15 13.97
CA ALA A 320 -7.63 -17.46 13.33
C ALA A 320 -8.05 -18.55 14.33
N SER A 321 -8.83 -19.53 13.85
CA SER A 321 -9.18 -20.73 14.62
C SER A 321 -9.07 -21.97 13.73
N GLY A 322 -8.58 -23.05 14.33
CA GLY A 322 -8.62 -24.39 13.73
C GLY A 322 -9.89 -25.17 14.10
N ASP A 323 -10.88 -24.54 14.76
CA ASP A 323 -12.20 -25.14 14.98
C ASP A 323 -13.14 -24.80 13.81
N PRO A 324 -13.60 -25.80 13.03
CA PRO A 324 -14.52 -25.55 11.91
C PRO A 324 -15.89 -24.99 12.35
N LYS A 325 -16.22 -25.02 13.65
CA LYS A 325 -17.45 -24.44 14.19
C LYS A 325 -17.34 -22.94 14.49
N VAL A 326 -16.13 -22.38 14.53
CA VAL A 326 -15.90 -20.95 14.77
C VAL A 326 -15.68 -20.29 13.42
N ASN A 327 -16.68 -19.56 12.93
CA ASN A 327 -16.70 -19.07 11.54
C ASN A 327 -17.32 -17.67 11.36
N GLU A 328 -17.52 -16.90 12.44
CA GLU A 328 -18.02 -15.53 12.32
C GLU A 328 -16.89 -14.58 11.87
N LEU A 329 -16.97 -14.11 10.63
CA LEU A 329 -15.95 -13.27 10.00
C LEU A 329 -16.24 -11.76 10.15
N THR A 330 -15.20 -10.93 10.05
CA THR A 330 -15.27 -9.47 9.93
C THR A 330 -15.86 -9.07 8.57
N GLU A 331 -16.73 -8.05 8.56
CA GLU A 331 -17.33 -7.49 7.33
C GLU A 331 -16.48 -6.34 6.78
N GLY A 332 -16.56 -6.08 5.46
CA GLY A 332 -15.99 -4.86 4.84
C GLY A 332 -14.46 -4.79 4.69
N ASN A 333 -13.71 -5.81 5.12
CA ASN A 333 -12.26 -5.94 4.93
C ASN A 333 -11.93 -6.97 3.84
N ILE A 334 -10.96 -6.68 2.97
CA ILE A 334 -10.46 -7.63 1.96
C ILE A 334 -9.80 -8.84 2.63
N PHE A 335 -9.20 -8.63 3.81
CA PHE A 335 -8.68 -9.68 4.67
C PHE A 335 -9.69 -10.08 5.74
N ALA A 336 -10.78 -10.73 5.35
CA ALA A 336 -11.76 -11.22 6.31
C ALA A 336 -11.11 -12.20 7.31
N SER A 337 -11.28 -11.96 8.61
CA SER A 337 -10.83 -12.85 9.69
C SER A 337 -11.91 -13.04 10.74
N LEU A 338 -11.69 -13.88 11.76
CA LEU A 338 -12.64 -13.97 12.87
C LEU A 338 -12.69 -12.64 13.64
N LYS A 339 -13.86 -12.30 14.22
CA LYS A 339 -13.99 -11.14 15.11
C LYS A 339 -13.31 -11.42 16.46
N ASN A 340 -12.42 -10.52 16.87
CA ASN A 340 -11.88 -10.53 18.22
C ASN A 340 -12.88 -9.90 19.21
N PRO A 341 -13.41 -10.63 20.22
CA PRO A 341 -14.40 -10.11 21.15
C PRO A 341 -13.85 -9.07 22.14
N TYR A 342 -12.53 -8.84 22.15
CA TYR A 342 -11.85 -7.90 23.05
C TYR A 342 -11.54 -6.55 22.39
N LEU A 343 -11.84 -6.39 21.09
CA LEU A 343 -11.53 -5.19 20.32
C LEU A 343 -12.80 -4.50 19.85
N GLU A 344 -12.80 -3.17 19.91
CA GLU A 344 -13.78 -2.35 19.21
C GLU A 344 -13.54 -2.38 17.70
N ALA A 345 -14.55 -2.01 16.91
CA ALA A 345 -14.47 -1.95 15.46
C ALA A 345 -14.99 -0.62 14.93
N SER A 346 -14.38 -0.15 13.84
CA SER A 346 -14.86 1.00 13.05
C SER A 346 -16.20 0.69 12.36
N GLU A 347 -16.83 1.72 11.79
CA GLU A 347 -18.07 1.61 11.00
C GLU A 347 -17.95 0.68 9.78
N TRP A 348 -16.71 0.45 9.28
CA TRP A 348 -16.43 -0.50 8.20
C TRP A 348 -16.00 -1.89 8.68
N GLY A 349 -16.12 -2.19 9.98
CA GLY A 349 -15.80 -3.51 10.55
C GLY A 349 -14.32 -3.75 10.87
N TRP A 350 -13.45 -2.73 10.70
CA TRP A 350 -12.02 -2.85 10.99
C TRP A 350 -11.78 -2.75 12.49
N GLN A 351 -11.15 -3.77 13.08
CA GLN A 351 -10.91 -3.83 14.52
C GLN A 351 -9.76 -2.88 14.91
N ILE A 352 -9.93 -2.12 15.99
CA ILE A 352 -8.97 -1.14 16.47
C ILE A 352 -8.05 -1.79 17.49
N ASP A 353 -6.78 -2.01 17.12
CA ASP A 353 -5.79 -2.71 17.95
C ASP A 353 -4.41 -2.01 17.93
N PRO A 354 -4.22 -0.93 18.71
CA PRO A 354 -2.92 -0.27 18.79
C PRO A 354 -1.81 -1.19 19.32
N LEU A 355 -2.11 -2.10 20.25
CA LEU A 355 -1.12 -3.07 20.74
C LEU A 355 -0.70 -4.05 19.63
N GLY A 356 -1.61 -4.41 18.74
CA GLY A 356 -1.31 -5.22 17.58
C GLY A 356 -0.33 -4.59 16.61
N LEU A 357 -0.22 -3.27 16.55
CA LEU A 357 0.86 -2.59 15.83
C LEU A 357 2.21 -2.88 16.48
N ARG A 358 2.32 -2.74 17.81
CA ARG A 358 3.55 -3.04 18.56
C ARG A 358 3.93 -4.52 18.43
N ILE A 359 2.97 -5.44 18.49
CA ILE A 359 3.20 -6.87 18.25
C ILE A 359 3.73 -7.09 16.83
N THR A 360 3.09 -6.49 15.82
CA THR A 360 3.49 -6.63 14.41
C THR A 360 4.90 -6.10 14.16
N LEU A 361 5.25 -4.94 14.73
CA LEU A 361 6.60 -4.35 14.67
C LEU A 361 7.66 -5.30 15.23
N ASN A 362 7.42 -5.87 16.42
CA ASN A 362 8.34 -6.82 17.03
C ASN A 362 8.46 -8.10 16.21
N THR A 363 7.34 -8.67 15.75
CA THR A 363 7.37 -9.89 14.92
C THR A 363 8.19 -9.68 13.63
N ILE A 364 8.01 -8.56 12.94
CA ILE A 364 8.76 -8.26 11.72
C ILE A 364 10.24 -8.02 12.06
N TRP A 365 10.54 -7.24 13.10
CA TRP A 365 11.91 -6.98 13.52
C TRP A 365 12.65 -8.26 13.87
N ASP A 366 12.11 -9.08 14.79
CA ASP A 366 12.72 -10.34 15.24
C ASP A 366 12.95 -11.32 14.10
N ARG A 367 12.07 -11.29 13.09
CA ARG A 367 12.17 -12.17 11.93
C ARG A 367 13.28 -11.75 10.96
N TYR A 368 13.43 -10.45 10.69
CA TYR A 368 14.24 -9.99 9.56
C TYR A 368 15.45 -9.15 9.94
N GLN A 369 15.43 -8.49 11.09
CA GLN A 369 16.49 -7.57 11.56
C GLN A 369 16.92 -6.56 10.48
N LYS A 370 15.94 -6.11 9.67
CA LYS A 370 16.08 -5.01 8.72
C LYS A 370 15.29 -3.80 9.22
N PRO A 371 15.77 -2.56 8.96
CA PRO A 371 15.01 -1.37 9.30
C PRO A 371 13.61 -1.41 8.75
N MET A 372 12.66 -0.80 9.46
CA MET A 372 11.25 -0.81 9.09
C MET A 372 10.75 0.58 8.72
N PHE A 373 9.63 0.62 7.99
CA PHE A 373 8.88 1.84 7.70
C PHE A 373 7.38 1.55 7.74
N ILE A 374 6.62 2.20 8.63
CA ILE A 374 5.15 2.13 8.58
C ILE A 374 4.72 3.09 7.48
N VAL A 375 4.27 2.51 6.36
CA VAL A 375 3.97 3.29 5.15
C VAL A 375 2.48 3.50 4.92
N GLU A 376 1.64 2.84 5.73
CA GLU A 376 0.22 3.14 5.86
C GLU A 376 -0.28 2.79 7.26
N ASN A 377 -1.04 3.71 7.84
CA ASN A 377 -1.89 3.48 9.01
C ASN A 377 -2.91 4.62 9.06
N GLY A 378 -4.15 4.32 9.43
CA GLY A 378 -5.18 5.35 9.53
C GLY A 378 -6.55 4.79 9.85
N LEU A 379 -7.49 5.70 10.11
CA LEU A 379 -8.88 5.36 10.39
C LEU A 379 -9.78 5.93 9.30
N GLY A 380 -10.43 5.02 8.57
CA GLY A 380 -11.53 5.37 7.66
C GLY A 380 -12.82 5.54 8.45
N ALA A 381 -13.38 6.74 8.43
CA ALA A 381 -14.61 7.11 9.13
C ALA A 381 -15.44 8.11 8.32
N VAL A 382 -16.72 8.27 8.66
CA VAL A 382 -17.56 9.33 8.09
C VAL A 382 -17.23 10.66 8.74
N ASP A 383 -16.86 11.65 7.92
CA ASP A 383 -16.75 13.04 8.38
C ASP A 383 -18.08 13.80 8.24
N ASN A 384 -18.34 14.73 9.17
CA ASN A 384 -19.45 15.67 9.10
C ASN A 384 -18.87 17.11 9.06
N PRO A 385 -18.62 17.67 7.86
CA PRO A 385 -18.07 19.02 7.74
C PRO A 385 -19.11 20.10 8.10
N ASP A 386 -18.65 21.23 8.62
CA ASP A 386 -19.44 22.45 8.71
C ASP A 386 -19.52 23.21 7.37
N GLU A 387 -20.12 24.41 7.37
CA GLU A 387 -20.32 25.22 6.16
C GLU A 387 -18.99 25.63 5.47
N ASP A 388 -17.88 25.65 6.21
CA ASP A 388 -16.55 25.99 5.69
C ASP A 388 -15.70 24.77 5.33
N GLY A 389 -16.22 23.57 5.60
CA GLY A 389 -15.54 22.29 5.37
C GLY A 389 -14.68 21.82 6.55
N TYR A 390 -14.75 22.47 7.71
CA TYR A 390 -14.02 22.03 8.90
C TYR A 390 -14.69 20.80 9.52
N VAL A 391 -13.88 19.85 9.98
CA VAL A 391 -14.34 18.59 10.60
C VAL A 391 -13.69 18.45 11.98
N ALA A 392 -14.50 18.27 13.02
CA ALA A 392 -14.04 17.91 14.36
C ALA A 392 -13.85 16.39 14.48
N ASP A 393 -12.76 15.86 13.92
CA ASP A 393 -12.48 14.43 13.78
C ASP A 393 -11.68 13.83 14.96
N ASP A 394 -12.18 14.03 16.19
CA ASP A 394 -11.58 13.48 17.41
C ASP A 394 -11.38 11.95 17.38
N TYR A 395 -12.32 11.21 16.78
CA TYR A 395 -12.20 9.77 16.60
C TYR A 395 -10.94 9.35 15.81
N ARG A 396 -10.52 10.18 14.85
CA ARG A 396 -9.32 9.91 14.04
C ARG A 396 -8.07 10.25 14.84
N ILE A 397 -8.10 11.34 15.60
CA ILE A 397 -7.04 11.72 16.53
C ILE A 397 -6.81 10.60 17.56
N ASP A 398 -7.86 10.10 18.20
CA ASP A 398 -7.78 9.07 19.24
C ASP A 398 -7.16 7.78 18.69
N TYR A 399 -7.60 7.32 17.51
CA TYR A 399 -7.01 6.16 16.83
C TYR A 399 -5.50 6.36 16.58
N LEU A 400 -5.13 7.47 15.94
CA LEU A 400 -3.74 7.72 15.55
C LEU A 400 -2.85 7.92 16.79
N ALA A 401 -3.33 8.64 17.80
CA ALA A 401 -2.62 8.82 19.07
C ALA A 401 -2.31 7.48 19.76
N ALA A 402 -3.28 6.56 19.80
CA ALA A 402 -3.10 5.24 20.38
C ALA A 402 -2.04 4.40 19.64
N HIS A 403 -2.03 4.45 18.30
CA HIS A 403 -1.03 3.74 17.48
C HIS A 403 0.34 4.40 17.55
N VAL A 404 0.41 5.73 17.58
CA VAL A 404 1.65 6.50 17.78
C VAL A 404 2.29 6.14 19.12
N LYS A 405 1.50 5.99 20.18
CA LYS A 405 1.99 5.54 21.47
C LYS A 405 2.57 4.11 21.39
N ALA A 406 1.84 3.17 20.79
CA ALA A 406 2.29 1.80 20.67
C ALA A 406 3.58 1.66 19.85
N MET A 407 3.74 2.42 18.75
CA MET A 407 4.98 2.41 17.98
C MET A 407 6.14 3.09 18.74
N ARG A 408 5.86 4.12 19.55
CA ARG A 408 6.88 4.74 20.41
C ARG A 408 7.42 3.74 21.44
N GLU A 409 6.52 2.97 22.06
CA GLU A 409 6.90 1.91 22.99
C GLU A 409 7.72 0.82 22.28
N ALA A 410 7.33 0.40 21.08
CA ALA A 410 8.11 -0.55 20.28
C ALA A 410 9.56 -0.07 20.06
N ILE A 411 9.75 1.23 19.78
CA ILE A 411 11.09 1.79 19.56
C ILE A 411 11.87 1.91 20.89
N ASN A 412 11.27 2.55 21.90
CA ASN A 412 11.98 2.99 23.09
C ASN A 412 12.09 1.90 24.17
N GLU A 413 11.14 0.96 24.22
CA GLU A 413 11.14 -0.15 25.18
C GLU A 413 11.65 -1.46 24.56
N ASP A 414 11.21 -1.78 23.34
CA ASP A 414 11.53 -3.07 22.71
C ASP A 414 12.77 -3.01 21.80
N GLY A 415 13.16 -1.81 21.36
CA GLY A 415 14.39 -1.59 20.58
C GLY A 415 14.26 -1.88 19.07
N VAL A 416 13.04 -1.88 18.52
CA VAL A 416 12.86 -2.04 17.07
C VAL A 416 13.39 -0.81 16.32
N VAL A 417 13.98 -1.00 15.13
CA VAL A 417 14.42 0.12 14.29
C VAL A 417 13.33 0.48 13.29
N LEU A 418 12.66 1.60 13.55
CA LEU A 418 11.64 2.18 12.68
C LEU A 418 12.12 3.55 12.16
N TRP A 419 12.21 3.71 10.84
CA TRP A 419 12.71 4.93 10.19
C TRP A 419 11.66 6.04 10.08
N GLY A 420 10.38 5.69 10.03
CA GLY A 420 9.33 6.68 9.94
C GLY A 420 7.92 6.11 9.97
N TYR A 421 6.97 7.01 9.76
CA TYR A 421 5.53 6.75 9.83
C TYR A 421 4.80 7.69 8.88
N THR A 422 4.14 7.12 7.86
CA THR A 422 3.26 7.86 6.96
C THR A 422 1.81 7.44 7.11
N THR A 423 0.95 8.36 7.54
CA THR A 423 -0.48 8.08 7.66
C THR A 423 -1.13 7.88 6.30
N TRP A 424 -2.02 6.91 6.20
CA TRP A 424 -2.72 6.65 4.95
C TRP A 424 -3.75 7.72 4.65
N GLY A 425 -3.85 8.10 3.37
CA GLY A 425 -4.84 9.04 2.88
C GLY A 425 -4.76 10.35 3.62
N CYS A 426 -3.55 10.90 3.81
CA CYS A 426 -3.29 12.12 4.57
C CYS A 426 -4.09 13.35 4.08
N ILE A 427 -4.55 13.31 2.83
CA ILE A 427 -5.66 14.07 2.27
C ILE A 427 -6.75 13.08 1.88
N ASP A 428 -8.03 13.45 2.04
CA ASP A 428 -9.13 12.60 1.59
C ASP A 428 -8.94 12.17 0.15
N LEU A 429 -9.20 10.89 -0.12
CA LEU A 429 -8.98 10.24 -1.41
C LEU A 429 -10.06 9.18 -1.65
N VAL A 430 -10.14 8.67 -2.88
CA VAL A 430 -11.05 7.57 -3.23
C VAL A 430 -10.57 6.29 -2.56
N SER A 431 -11.38 5.64 -1.74
CA SER A 431 -10.97 4.42 -1.03
C SER A 431 -10.63 3.26 -2.00
N ALA A 432 -9.56 2.50 -1.72
CA ALA A 432 -9.16 1.37 -2.57
C ALA A 432 -10.15 0.21 -2.48
N GLY A 433 -10.61 -0.13 -1.27
CA GLY A 433 -11.53 -1.26 -1.07
C GLY A 433 -12.93 -1.03 -1.61
N THR A 434 -13.52 0.15 -1.37
CA THR A 434 -14.93 0.42 -1.70
C THR A 434 -15.13 1.39 -2.86
N GLY A 435 -14.10 2.14 -3.28
CA GLY A 435 -14.23 3.17 -4.32
C GLY A 435 -14.98 4.41 -3.84
N GLU A 436 -15.07 4.61 -2.52
CA GLU A 436 -15.91 5.63 -1.89
C GLU A 436 -15.08 6.85 -1.45
N MET A 437 -15.68 8.03 -1.55
CA MET A 437 -15.23 9.25 -0.87
C MET A 437 -15.78 9.35 0.56
N LYS A 438 -16.90 8.68 0.87
CA LYS A 438 -17.54 8.70 2.20
C LYS A 438 -16.62 8.15 3.30
N LYS A 439 -15.77 7.18 2.97
CA LYS A 439 -14.78 6.60 3.89
C LYS A 439 -13.50 7.45 3.90
N ARG A 440 -13.42 8.40 4.83
CA ARG A 440 -12.37 9.44 4.86
C ARG A 440 -11.27 9.11 5.84
N TYR A 441 -10.03 9.45 5.46
CA TYR A 441 -8.82 9.20 6.23
C TYR A 441 -8.02 10.48 6.53
N GLY A 442 -8.23 11.55 5.78
CA GLY A 442 -7.27 12.65 5.72
C GLY A 442 -7.30 13.59 6.90
N PHE A 443 -6.21 14.30 7.05
CA PHE A 443 -6.13 15.53 7.84
C PHE A 443 -6.73 16.72 7.09
N ILE A 444 -6.80 16.59 5.76
CA ILE A 444 -7.35 17.57 4.84
C ILE A 444 -8.63 16.98 4.24
N TYR A 445 -9.74 17.65 4.48
CA TYR A 445 -11.03 17.34 3.90
C TYR A 445 -11.05 17.77 2.43
N VAL A 446 -11.63 16.94 1.57
CA VAL A 446 -11.92 17.28 0.17
C VAL A 446 -13.43 17.26 -0.04
N ASP A 447 -13.96 18.38 -0.49
CA ASP A 447 -15.38 18.54 -0.84
C ASP A 447 -15.72 17.77 -2.12
N ARG A 448 -15.97 16.47 -1.95
CA ARG A 448 -16.41 15.52 -2.97
C ARG A 448 -17.16 14.35 -2.30
N ASP A 449 -18.27 13.92 -2.87
CA ASP A 449 -19.03 12.76 -2.41
C ASP A 449 -18.84 11.51 -3.30
N ASN A 450 -19.55 10.42 -2.97
CA ASN A 450 -19.49 9.15 -3.71
C ASN A 450 -20.02 9.25 -5.15
N GLU A 451 -20.83 10.27 -5.46
CA GLU A 451 -21.36 10.52 -6.81
C GLU A 451 -20.46 11.47 -7.61
N GLY A 452 -19.32 11.88 -7.03
CA GLY A 452 -18.39 12.83 -7.64
C GLY A 452 -18.83 14.29 -7.54
N LYS A 453 -19.87 14.60 -6.76
CA LYS A 453 -20.35 15.97 -6.57
C LYS A 453 -19.56 16.67 -5.48
N GLY A 454 -19.25 17.95 -5.68
CA GLY A 454 -18.54 18.80 -4.74
C GLY A 454 -17.62 19.79 -5.46
N THR A 455 -17.08 20.76 -4.74
CA THR A 455 -16.21 21.81 -5.31
C THR A 455 -14.74 21.38 -5.45
N LEU A 456 -14.37 20.21 -4.90
CA LEU A 456 -12.99 19.75 -4.72
C LEU A 456 -12.14 20.69 -3.85
N LYS A 457 -12.74 21.62 -3.11
CA LYS A 457 -12.01 22.50 -2.18
C LYS A 457 -11.38 21.67 -1.06
N ARG A 458 -10.16 22.06 -0.67
CA ARG A 458 -9.45 21.52 0.48
C ARG A 458 -9.73 22.37 1.72
N SER A 459 -10.01 21.72 2.84
CA SER A 459 -10.15 22.37 4.16
C SER A 459 -9.45 21.55 5.24
N LYS A 460 -8.94 22.21 6.27
CA LYS A 460 -8.23 21.56 7.37
C LYS A 460 -9.24 20.98 8.36
N LYS A 461 -9.04 19.72 8.75
CA LYS A 461 -9.77 19.11 9.86
C LYS A 461 -9.07 19.42 11.18
N LYS A 462 -9.70 19.10 12.31
CA LYS A 462 -9.07 19.24 13.64
C LYS A 462 -7.77 18.46 13.74
N SER A 463 -7.72 17.26 13.16
CA SER A 463 -6.56 16.39 13.12
C SER A 463 -5.35 16.97 12.37
N PHE A 464 -5.54 17.99 11.50
CA PHE A 464 -4.45 18.69 10.81
C PHE A 464 -3.48 19.37 11.79
N ASP A 465 -4.02 20.23 12.66
CA ASP A 465 -3.20 20.96 13.63
C ASP A 465 -2.68 20.04 14.74
N TRP A 466 -3.42 18.98 15.07
CA TRP A 466 -2.93 17.93 15.96
C TRP A 466 -1.69 17.24 15.37
N TYR A 467 -1.73 16.76 14.13
CA TYR A 467 -0.60 16.04 13.53
C TYR A 467 0.60 16.97 13.28
N LYS A 468 0.34 18.24 12.95
CA LYS A 468 1.37 19.28 12.92
C LYS A 468 2.13 19.40 14.25
N GLU A 469 1.42 19.40 15.38
CA GLU A 469 2.02 19.43 16.71
C GLU A 469 2.76 18.11 17.04
N VAL A 470 2.23 16.95 16.63
CA VAL A 470 2.93 15.66 16.75
C VAL A 470 4.28 15.71 16.04
N ILE A 471 4.33 16.20 14.81
CA ILE A 471 5.58 16.30 14.05
C ILE A 471 6.53 17.33 14.68
N ALA A 472 6.03 18.51 15.05
CA ALA A 472 6.84 19.58 15.64
C ALA A 472 7.50 19.16 16.96
N THR A 473 6.83 18.32 17.74
CA THR A 473 7.33 17.80 19.03
C THR A 473 8.02 16.44 18.91
N ASN A 474 8.22 15.94 17.68
CA ASN A 474 8.73 14.60 17.39
C ASN A 474 8.03 13.50 18.22
N GLY A 475 6.70 13.57 18.29
CA GLY A 475 5.82 12.64 18.98
C GLY A 475 5.56 12.93 20.47
N ALA A 476 6.24 13.89 21.08
CA ALA A 476 6.12 14.14 22.52
C ALA A 476 4.77 14.74 22.96
N SER A 477 4.00 15.33 22.05
CA SER A 477 2.65 15.83 22.33
C SER A 477 1.62 14.71 22.54
N VAL A 478 1.89 13.50 22.06
CA VAL A 478 1.07 12.30 22.30
C VAL A 478 1.45 11.71 23.65
N LYS A 479 0.50 11.60 24.57
CA LYS A 479 0.77 11.14 25.95
C LYS A 479 0.69 9.63 26.11
#